data_AF-A0A161M0Y3-F1
#
_entry.id   AF-A0A161M0Y3-F1
#
_cell.length_a   1.000
_cell.length_b   1.000
_cell.length_c   1.000
_cell.angle_alpha   90.00
_cell.angle_beta   90.00
_cell.angle_gamma   90.00
#
_symmetry.space_group_name_H-M   'P 1'
#
loop_
_entity.id
_entity.type
_entity.pdbx_description
1 polymer ?
#
loop_
_entity_poly.entity_id
_entity_poly.type
_entity_poly.pdbx_seq_one_letter_code
_entity_poly.pdbx_strand_id
1 'polypeptide(L)'
;GRSSRDLDIRGQLETLSNTMSGKIRNVTCVMQELGYLTGNLEPDYGRMVERIGRLPVSEDLKKDMIEGVDFCRQFSQCVPDDRKDKLIREMVRPMFFFRCYKHKKLEACIMKDVRERYNQNDDLSEDNLTSNDDRRSGKEFPEDNMATA
;
A
#
# COMPACT_ATOMS: atom_id res chain seq x y z
N GLY A 1 -48.31 11.19 -8.10
CA GLY A 1 -47.38 11.37 -6.97
C GLY A 1 -46.00 10.80 -7.28
N ARG A 2 -45.12 11.59 -7.91
CA ARG A 2 -43.72 11.21 -8.19
C ARG A 2 -42.74 11.65 -7.08
N SER A 3 -43.09 12.69 -6.33
CA SER A 3 -42.21 13.31 -5.32
C SER A 3 -41.95 12.47 -4.07
N SER A 4 -42.80 11.49 -3.77
CA SER A 4 -42.72 10.70 -2.53
C SER A 4 -41.63 9.62 -2.55
N ARG A 5 -41.14 9.19 -3.73
CA ARG A 5 -40.09 8.16 -3.85
C ARG A 5 -38.68 8.76 -3.81
N ASP A 6 -38.51 10.00 -4.26
CA ASP A 6 -37.22 10.72 -4.21
C ASP A 6 -36.81 11.13 -2.78
N LEU A 7 -37.80 11.44 -1.92
CA LEU A 7 -37.58 11.77 -0.51
C LEU A 7 -37.02 10.57 0.30
N ASP A 8 -37.47 9.36 -0.03
CA ASP A 8 -37.05 8.13 0.66
C ASP A 8 -35.62 7.72 0.26
N ILE A 9 -35.25 7.83 -1.03
CA ILE A 9 -33.89 7.54 -1.51
C ILE A 9 -32.86 8.53 -0.94
N ARG A 10 -33.19 9.83 -0.88
CA ARG A 10 -32.31 10.84 -0.25
C ARG A 10 -32.13 10.59 1.25
N GLY A 11 -33.21 10.28 1.98
CA GLY A 11 -33.12 9.95 3.40
C GLY A 11 -32.30 8.69 3.68
N GLN A 12 -32.40 7.67 2.81
CA GLN A 12 -31.56 6.47 2.89
C GLN A 12 -30.09 6.77 2.61
N LEU A 13 -29.80 7.64 1.62
CA LEU A 13 -28.43 8.08 1.31
C LEU A 13 -27.80 8.86 2.48
N GLU A 14 -28.55 9.74 3.13
CA GLU A 14 -28.10 10.47 4.31
C GLU A 14 -27.86 9.54 5.51
N THR A 15 -28.72 8.55 5.72
CA THR A 15 -28.57 7.56 6.79
C THR A 15 -27.34 6.66 6.57
N LEU A 16 -27.10 6.24 5.31
CA LEU A 16 -25.91 5.50 4.92
C LEU A 16 -24.64 6.34 5.10
N SER A 17 -24.67 7.60 4.65
CA SER A 17 -23.56 8.56 4.81
C SER A 17 -23.19 8.79 6.28
N ASN A 18 -24.19 9.01 7.14
CA ASN A 18 -23.98 9.22 8.58
C ASN A 18 -23.39 7.99 9.28
N THR A 19 -23.88 6.80 8.92
CA THR A 19 -23.33 5.54 9.45
C THR A 19 -21.89 5.31 9.00
N MET A 20 -21.58 5.64 7.73
CA MET A 20 -20.24 5.52 7.17
C MET A 20 -19.26 6.52 7.82
N SER A 21 -19.69 7.76 8.03
CA SER A 21 -18.94 8.81 8.72
C SER A 21 -18.57 8.40 10.16
N GLY A 22 -19.51 7.82 10.91
CA GLY A 22 -19.25 7.31 12.27
C GLY A 22 -18.20 6.19 12.31
N LYS A 23 -18.24 5.25 11.37
CA LYS A 23 -17.25 4.17 11.28
C LYS A 23 -15.86 4.68 10.88
N ILE A 24 -15.79 5.64 9.95
CA ILE A 24 -14.52 6.21 9.49
C ILE A 24 -13.80 6.94 10.63
N ARG A 25 -14.53 7.70 11.46
CA ARG A 25 -13.95 8.39 12.64
C ARG A 25 -13.25 7.43 13.61
N ASN A 26 -13.83 6.25 13.84
CA ASN A 26 -13.21 5.23 14.68
C ASN A 26 -11.93 4.67 14.05
N VAL A 27 -11.95 4.43 12.74
CA VAL A 27 -10.78 3.91 12.01
C VAL A 27 -9.65 4.94 11.98
N THR A 28 -9.94 6.22 11.70
CA THR A 28 -8.93 7.28 11.69
C THR A 28 -8.28 7.48 13.06
N CYS A 29 -9.06 7.37 14.14
CA CYS A 29 -8.54 7.40 15.51
C CYS A 29 -7.54 6.24 15.74
N VAL A 30 -7.92 5.01 15.40
CA VAL A 30 -7.01 3.85 15.52
C VAL A 30 -5.74 4.04 14.69
N MET A 31 -5.86 4.57 13.47
CA MET A 31 -4.68 4.85 12.63
C MET A 31 -3.76 5.93 13.22
N GLN A 32 -4.31 6.92 13.92
CA GLN A 32 -3.52 7.94 14.62
C GLN A 32 -2.80 7.35 15.84
N GLU A 33 -3.50 6.57 16.65
CA GLU A 33 -2.91 5.90 17.83
C GLU A 33 -1.79 4.92 17.45
N LEU A 34 -1.96 4.18 16.35
CA LEU A 34 -0.92 3.31 15.81
C LEU A 34 0.23 4.06 15.14
N GLY A 35 0.11 5.38 14.98
CA GLY A 35 1.11 6.23 14.37
C GLY A 35 1.25 6.05 12.86
N TYR A 36 0.16 5.66 12.19
CA TYR A 36 0.09 5.69 10.74
C TYR A 36 -0.33 7.06 10.22
N LEU A 37 -1.24 7.73 10.94
CA LEU A 37 -1.71 9.08 10.62
C LEU A 37 -1.28 10.07 11.70
N THR A 38 -1.09 11.32 11.29
CA THR A 38 -0.93 12.48 12.17
C THR A 38 -2.29 13.03 12.61
N GLY A 39 -2.29 14.01 13.52
CA GLY A 39 -3.51 14.73 13.93
C GLY A 39 -4.27 15.39 12.78
N ASN A 40 -3.58 15.65 11.65
CA ASN A 40 -4.15 16.28 10.46
C ASN A 40 -4.64 15.27 9.41
N LEU A 41 -4.77 13.98 9.77
CA LEU A 41 -5.12 12.87 8.86
C LEU A 41 -4.13 12.63 7.72
N GLU A 42 -2.92 13.18 7.81
CA GLU A 42 -1.82 12.92 6.87
C GLU A 42 -0.97 11.73 7.34
N PRO A 43 -0.39 10.91 6.43
CA PRO A 43 0.53 9.85 6.82
C PRO A 43 1.73 10.35 7.62
N ASP A 44 2.11 9.64 8.68
CA ASP A 44 3.28 9.96 9.49
C ASP A 44 4.55 9.33 8.89
N TYR A 45 5.09 9.98 7.86
CA TYR A 45 6.27 9.50 7.14
C TYR A 45 7.49 9.32 8.07
N GLY A 46 7.69 10.23 9.02
CA GLY A 46 8.83 10.20 9.94
C GLY A 46 8.79 8.96 10.84
N ARG A 47 7.63 8.69 11.45
CA ARG A 47 7.43 7.50 12.28
C ARG A 47 7.49 6.21 11.47
N MET A 48 7.06 6.22 10.20
CA MET A 48 7.23 5.07 9.32
C MET A 48 8.72 4.77 9.04
N VAL A 49 9.51 5.78 8.67
CA VAL A 49 10.97 5.62 8.44
C VAL A 49 11.67 5.14 9.71
N GLU A 50 11.33 5.71 10.86
CA GLU A 50 11.87 5.26 12.15
C GLU A 50 11.56 3.79 12.45
N ARG A 51 10.31 3.36 12.21
CA ARG A 51 9.91 1.95 12.41
C ARG A 51 10.66 1.01 11.47
N ILE A 52 10.88 1.42 10.22
CA ILE A 52 11.68 0.64 9.25
C ILE A 52 13.12 0.50 9.75
N GLY A 53 13.73 1.58 10.24
CA GLY A 53 15.10 1.58 10.78
C GLY A 53 15.31 0.59 11.94
N ARG A 54 14.27 0.36 12.75
CA ARG A 54 14.27 -0.56 13.91
C ARG A 54 14.03 -2.03 13.54
N LEU A 55 13.71 -2.35 12.29
CA LEU A 55 13.46 -3.74 11.89
C LEU A 55 14.76 -4.56 11.93
N PRO A 56 14.74 -5.81 12.42
CA PRO A 56 15.90 -6.72 12.41
C PRO A 56 16.07 -7.37 11.02
N VAL A 57 16.29 -6.55 10.00
CA VAL A 57 16.49 -6.98 8.60
C VAL A 57 17.74 -6.32 8.02
N SER A 58 18.18 -6.76 6.84
CA SER A 58 19.34 -6.17 6.16
C SER A 58 19.17 -4.68 5.90
N GLU A 59 20.28 -3.93 5.95
CA GLU A 59 20.27 -2.48 5.68
C GLU A 59 19.79 -2.16 4.26
N ASP A 60 20.09 -3.01 3.28
CA ASP A 60 19.57 -2.83 1.93
C ASP A 60 18.04 -2.90 1.89
N LEU A 61 17.43 -3.87 2.60
CA LEU A 61 15.96 -3.97 2.63
C LEU A 61 15.35 -2.75 3.33
N LYS A 62 16.00 -2.23 4.39
CA LYS A 62 15.56 -0.99 5.04
C LYS A 62 15.60 0.18 4.06
N LYS A 63 16.68 0.31 3.30
CA LYS A 63 16.84 1.34 2.27
C LYS A 63 15.74 1.23 1.20
N ASP A 64 15.52 0.06 0.64
CA ASP A 64 14.48 -0.19 -0.37
C ASP A 64 13.08 0.18 0.18
N MET A 65 12.80 -0.15 1.44
CA MET A 65 11.55 0.22 2.10
C MET A 65 11.42 1.73 2.35
N ILE A 66 12.49 2.44 2.73
CA ILE A 66 12.50 3.89 2.95
C ILE A 66 12.30 4.63 1.62
N GLU A 67 12.99 4.21 0.57
CA GLU A 67 12.79 4.75 -0.79
C GLU A 67 11.34 4.55 -1.26
N GLY A 68 10.73 3.41 -0.91
CA GLY A 68 9.31 3.16 -1.13
C GLY A 68 8.39 4.16 -0.41
N VAL A 69 8.74 4.62 0.80
CA VAL A 69 7.97 5.66 1.52
C VAL A 69 8.02 6.97 0.73
N ASP A 70 9.22 7.41 0.32
CA ASP A 70 9.40 8.67 -0.39
C ASP A 70 8.74 8.66 -1.78
N PHE A 71 8.87 7.56 -2.52
CA PHE A 71 8.19 7.37 -3.79
C PHE A 71 6.67 7.49 -3.62
N CYS A 72 6.09 6.78 -2.65
CA CYS A 72 4.65 6.77 -2.45
C CYS A 72 4.12 8.10 -1.92
N ARG A 73 4.92 8.83 -1.14
CA ARG A 73 4.60 10.20 -0.72
C ARG A 73 4.42 11.10 -1.93
N GLN A 74 5.40 11.10 -2.85
CA GLN A 74 5.33 11.89 -4.08
C GLN A 74 4.16 11.44 -4.97
N PHE A 75 3.98 10.12 -5.14
CA PHE A 75 2.89 9.56 -5.94
C PHE A 75 1.50 10.00 -5.44
N SER A 76 1.29 10.00 -4.13
CA SER A 76 0.01 10.39 -3.54
C SER A 76 -0.35 11.87 -3.72
N GLN A 77 0.63 12.75 -3.98
CA GLN A 77 0.39 14.17 -4.24
C GLN A 77 -0.29 14.41 -5.59
N CYS A 78 -0.19 13.46 -6.53
CA CYS A 78 -0.83 13.53 -7.84
C CYS A 78 -2.34 13.22 -7.80
N VAL A 79 -2.88 12.81 -6.64
CA VAL A 79 -4.30 12.47 -6.50
C VAL A 79 -5.15 13.75 -6.43
N PRO A 80 -6.16 13.90 -7.30
CA PRO A 80 -7.02 15.08 -7.34
C PRO A 80 -7.97 15.17 -6.12
N ASP A 81 -8.25 16.41 -5.69
CA ASP A 81 -9.05 16.73 -4.50
C ASP A 81 -10.47 17.23 -4.84
N ASP A 82 -11.00 16.91 -6.02
CA ASP A 82 -12.25 17.46 -6.56
C ASP A 82 -13.54 16.90 -5.93
N ARG A 83 -13.42 15.96 -4.98
CA ARG A 83 -14.57 15.31 -4.32
C ARG A 83 -15.35 16.27 -3.43
N LYS A 84 -16.69 16.22 -3.49
CA LYS A 84 -17.60 17.11 -2.73
C LYS A 84 -17.59 16.82 -1.22
N ASP A 85 -17.42 15.56 -0.83
CA ASP A 85 -17.39 15.16 0.58
C ASP A 85 -16.04 15.47 1.22
N LYS A 86 -16.04 16.39 2.20
CA LYS A 86 -14.83 16.84 2.91
C LYS A 86 -14.03 15.68 3.52
N LEU A 87 -14.73 14.74 4.15
CA LEU A 87 -14.12 13.60 4.83
C LEU A 87 -13.45 12.62 3.86
N ILE A 88 -14.06 12.41 2.68
CA ILE A 88 -13.48 11.59 1.62
C ILE A 88 -12.26 12.29 1.02
N ARG A 89 -12.34 13.62 0.84
CA ARG A 89 -11.24 14.44 0.32
C ARG A 89 -10.00 14.37 1.21
N GLU A 90 -10.17 14.45 2.53
CA GLU A 90 -9.06 14.35 3.49
C GLU A 90 -8.44 12.94 3.50
N MET A 91 -9.22 11.89 3.26
CA MET A 91 -8.76 10.51 3.34
C MET A 91 -8.25 9.93 2.01
N VAL A 92 -8.56 10.56 0.87
CA VAL A 92 -8.22 9.99 -0.44
C VAL A 92 -6.70 9.88 -0.63
N ARG A 93 -5.96 10.96 -0.37
CA ARG A 93 -4.49 10.98 -0.49
C ARG A 93 -3.80 9.98 0.45
N PRO A 94 -4.11 9.96 1.76
CA PRO A 94 -3.60 8.93 2.66
C PRO A 94 -3.89 7.50 2.19
N MET A 95 -5.10 7.23 1.69
CA MET A 95 -5.44 5.90 1.16
C MET A 95 -4.59 5.50 -0.03
N PHE A 96 -4.35 6.41 -0.97
CA PHE A 96 -3.47 6.15 -2.12
C PHE A 96 -2.01 5.97 -1.69
N PHE A 97 -1.52 6.74 -0.72
CA PHE A 97 -0.22 6.53 -0.13
C PHE A 97 -0.08 5.12 0.44
N PHE A 98 -0.99 4.69 1.33
CA PHE A 98 -0.90 3.36 1.94
C PHE A 98 -1.05 2.23 0.93
N ARG A 99 -1.89 2.41 -0.09
CA ARG A 99 -2.01 1.44 -1.19
C ARG A 99 -0.69 1.33 -1.95
N CYS A 100 -0.09 2.45 -2.35
CA CYS A 100 1.22 2.47 -3.00
C CYS A 100 2.28 1.82 -2.12
N TYR A 101 2.35 2.22 -0.84
CA TYR A 101 3.40 1.77 0.07
C TYR A 101 3.29 0.26 0.36
N LYS A 102 2.07 -0.28 0.43
CA LYS A 102 1.85 -1.72 0.50
C LYS A 102 2.50 -2.45 -0.69
N HIS A 103 2.37 -1.93 -1.91
CA HIS A 103 2.99 -2.53 -3.09
C HIS A 103 4.51 -2.39 -3.05
N LYS A 104 5.05 -1.21 -2.75
CA LYS A 104 6.50 -1.00 -2.65
C LYS A 104 7.16 -1.84 -1.56
N LYS A 105 6.49 -2.04 -0.44
CA LYS A 105 6.95 -2.95 0.62
C LYS A 105 7.04 -4.40 0.12
N LEU A 106 6.05 -4.87 -0.63
CA LEU A 106 6.07 -6.22 -1.21
C LEU A 106 7.18 -6.37 -2.25
N GLU A 107 7.34 -5.38 -3.13
CA GLU A 107 8.41 -5.31 -4.12
C GLU A 107 9.80 -5.39 -3.47
N ALA A 108 10.03 -4.64 -2.40
CA ALA A 108 11.29 -4.68 -1.64
C ALA A 108 11.57 -6.08 -1.04
N CYS A 109 10.56 -6.74 -0.49
CA CYS A 109 10.71 -8.11 0.01
C CYS A 109 11.06 -9.09 -1.11
N ILE A 110 10.39 -8.99 -2.27
CA ILE A 110 10.69 -9.85 -3.43
C ILE A 110 12.12 -9.60 -3.92
N MET A 111 12.55 -8.34 -4.03
CA MET A 111 13.90 -8.00 -4.48
C MET A 111 14.99 -8.48 -3.51
N LYS A 112 14.71 -8.47 -2.21
CA LYS A 112 15.58 -9.10 -1.20
C LYS A 112 15.71 -10.61 -1.44
N ASP A 113 14.59 -11.31 -1.61
CA ASP A 113 14.60 -12.76 -1.88
C ASP A 113 15.33 -13.09 -3.20
N VAL A 114 15.19 -12.25 -4.22
CA VAL A 114 15.93 -12.37 -5.48
C VAL A 114 17.43 -12.21 -5.23
N ARG A 115 17.86 -11.15 -4.53
CA ARG A 115 19.28 -10.89 -4.24
C ARG A 115 19.92 -12.03 -3.44
N GLU A 116 19.20 -12.56 -2.45
CA GLU A 116 19.67 -13.71 -1.65
C GLU A 116 19.87 -14.96 -2.51
N ARG A 117 18.97 -15.23 -3.47
CA ARG A 117 19.12 -16.37 -4.39
C ARG A 117 20.25 -16.19 -5.40
N TYR A 118 20.45 -14.98 -5.92
CA TYR A 118 21.55 -14.71 -6.86
C TYR A 118 22.91 -14.86 -6.17
N ASN A 119 23.08 -14.29 -4.98
CA ASN A 119 24.33 -14.39 -4.23
C ASN A 119 24.65 -15.84 -3.81
N GLN A 120 23.64 -16.66 -3.51
CA GLN A 120 23.83 -18.10 -3.20
C GLN A 120 24.29 -18.93 -4.41
N ASN A 121 23.98 -18.50 -5.63
CA ASN A 121 24.34 -19.25 -6.84
C ASN A 121 25.74 -18.90 -7.35
N ASP A 122 26.29 -17.72 -7.03
CA ASP A 122 27.66 -17.34 -7.41
C ASP A 122 28.71 -18.16 -6.64
N ASP A 123 28.48 -18.47 -5.36
CA ASP A 123 29.38 -19.30 -4.52
C ASP A 123 29.47 -20.79 -4.97
N LEU A 124 28.60 -21.23 -5.89
CA LEU A 124 28.61 -22.60 -6.45
C LEU A 124 29.16 -22.66 -7.88
N SER A 125 29.59 -21.52 -8.44
CA SER A 125 29.94 -21.42 -9.85
C SER A 125 31.42 -21.64 -10.16
N GLU A 126 32.31 -21.68 -9.16
CA GLU A 126 33.75 -21.88 -9.40
C GLU A 126 34.17 -23.36 -9.57
N ASP A 127 33.32 -24.34 -9.23
CA ASP A 127 33.71 -25.77 -9.21
C ASP A 127 32.82 -26.74 -10.02
N ASN A 128 31.90 -26.28 -10.87
CA ASN A 128 31.08 -27.21 -11.64
C ASN A 128 30.89 -26.83 -13.11
N LEU A 129 32.01 -26.69 -13.83
CA LEU A 129 32.05 -27.08 -15.24
C LEU A 129 31.94 -28.61 -15.32
N THR A 130 30.73 -29.17 -15.31
CA THR A 130 30.31 -30.26 -16.20
C THR A 130 28.89 -30.76 -15.89
N SER A 131 28.11 -30.90 -16.96
CA SER A 131 26.86 -31.69 -17.09
C SER A 131 25.53 -31.05 -16.69
N ASN A 132 24.89 -30.52 -17.74
CA ASN A 132 23.56 -30.91 -18.24
C ASN A 132 22.32 -30.73 -17.36
N ASP A 133 21.52 -29.74 -17.78
CA ASP A 133 20.13 -29.89 -18.25
C ASP A 133 19.20 -30.81 -17.44
N ASP A 134 18.29 -30.19 -16.68
CA ASP A 134 16.83 -30.40 -16.70
C ASP A 134 16.22 -30.02 -15.34
N ARG A 135 15.53 -28.88 -15.28
CA ARG A 135 14.35 -28.61 -14.40
C ARG A 135 13.93 -27.14 -14.47
N ARG A 136 13.45 -26.73 -15.65
CA ARG A 136 12.67 -25.49 -15.81
C ARG A 136 11.18 -25.83 -15.91
N SER A 137 10.53 -26.07 -14.78
CA SER A 137 9.06 -25.98 -14.71
C SER A 137 8.68 -24.58 -14.24
N GLY A 138 8.61 -23.65 -15.19
CA GLY A 138 7.90 -22.40 -14.98
C GLY A 138 6.40 -22.70 -14.85
N LYS A 139 5.81 -22.42 -13.70
CA LYS A 139 4.36 -22.23 -13.62
C LYS A 139 4.07 -20.82 -14.11
N GLU A 140 3.40 -20.70 -15.24
CA GLU A 140 2.71 -19.47 -15.63
C GLU A 140 1.75 -19.06 -14.51
N PHE A 141 1.90 -17.84 -14.02
CA PHE A 141 0.88 -17.18 -13.22
C PHE A 141 -0.09 -16.50 -14.19
N PRO A 142 -1.41 -16.78 -14.10
CA PRO A 142 -2.40 -16.04 -14.87
C PRO A 142 -2.38 -14.55 -14.48
N GLU A 143 -2.22 -13.68 -15.48
CA GLU A 143 -2.46 -12.24 -15.37
C GLU A 143 -3.97 -11.99 -15.19
N ASP A 144 -4.46 -12.02 -13.95
CA ASP A 144 -5.82 -11.56 -13.65
C ASP A 144 -5.85 -10.06 -13.39
N ASN A 145 -6.01 -9.31 -14.49
CA ASN A 145 -6.92 -8.17 -14.64
C ASN A 145 -7.03 -7.20 -13.44
N MET A 146 -6.05 -6.31 -13.30
CA MET A 146 -6.12 -5.18 -12.39
C MET A 146 -6.77 -3.97 -13.07
N ALA A 147 -8.09 -4.02 -13.24
CA ALA A 147 -8.91 -2.84 -13.52
C ALA A 147 -10.34 -3.01 -12.99
N THR A 148 -10.80 -1.97 -12.28
CA THR A 148 -12.20 -1.66 -11.95
C THR A 148 -12.74 -2.17 -10.60
N ALA A 149 -12.66 -1.30 -9.59
CA ALA A 149 -13.78 -0.86 -8.74
C ALA A 149 -13.31 0.29 -7.83
#